data_AF-A0A979GRV1-F1
#
_entry.id   AF-A0A979GRV1-F1
#
_cell.length_a   1.000
_cell.length_b   1.000
_cell.length_c   1.000
_cell.angle_alpha   90.00
_cell.angle_beta   90.00
_cell.angle_gamma   90.00
#
_symmetry.space_group_name_H-M   'P 1'
#
loop_
_entity.id
_entity.type
_entity.pdbx_description
1 polymer ?
#
loop_
_entity_poly.entity_id
_entity_poly.type
_entity_poly.pdbx_seq_one_letter_code
_entity_poly.pdbx_strand_id
1 'polypeptide(L)'
;MKHILGILFLCIICTGNIYAQKPQNGTYVYHVAFSEWHGKSLGATVLVKIKGDSIYVIHNGGNLSGKVGEMIDCGVIMKHRKTGKWIIGHNAADKGSQGVGGCSDGPSVIDFHHKKFWLC
;
A
#
# COMPACT_ATOMS: atom_id res chain seq x y z
N MET A 1 -52.86 -29.37 -2.37
CA MET A 1 -51.77 -30.10 -1.67
C MET A 1 -50.70 -30.38 -2.72
N LYS A 2 -49.52 -29.77 -2.76
CA LYS A 2 -48.52 -29.57 -1.70
C LYS A 2 -47.64 -28.32 -2.02
N HIS A 3 -47.47 -27.51 -0.98
CA HIS A 3 -46.28 -26.75 -0.50
C HIS A 3 -45.19 -26.35 -1.53
N ILE A 4 -44.92 -25.06 -1.79
CA ILE A 4 -44.33 -23.99 -0.93
C ILE A 4 -42.78 -24.08 -0.83
N LEU A 5 -42.14 -22.96 -1.19
CA LEU A 5 -40.78 -22.46 -0.86
C LEU A 5 -39.57 -23.33 -1.29
N GLY A 6 -38.65 -22.90 -2.15
CA GLY A 6 -38.29 -21.53 -2.55
C GLY A 6 -37.36 -20.86 -1.54
N ILE A 7 -36.11 -21.30 -1.42
CA ILE A 7 -35.00 -20.49 -0.88
C ILE A 7 -33.77 -20.74 -1.75
N LEU A 8 -33.60 -19.84 -2.73
CA LEU A 8 -32.36 -19.67 -3.49
C LEU A 8 -31.37 -18.97 -2.56
N PHE A 9 -30.36 -19.70 -2.07
CA PHE A 9 -29.30 -19.15 -1.22
C PHE A 9 -28.35 -18.32 -2.10
N LEU A 10 -28.71 -17.06 -2.35
CA LEU A 10 -27.84 -16.10 -3.03
C LEU A 10 -26.78 -15.61 -2.02
N CYS A 11 -25.73 -16.40 -1.86
CA CYS A 11 -24.50 -15.96 -1.19
C CYS A 11 -23.83 -14.90 -2.07
N ILE A 12 -24.24 -13.64 -1.93
CA ILE A 12 -23.50 -12.50 -2.46
C ILE A 12 -22.21 -12.41 -1.65
N ILE A 13 -21.15 -13.02 -2.16
CA ILE A 13 -19.80 -12.84 -1.62
C ILE A 13 -19.41 -11.40 -1.98
N CYS A 14 -19.68 -10.47 -1.07
CA CYS A 14 -19.08 -9.14 -1.10
C CYS A 14 -17.57 -9.30 -0.87
N THR A 15 -16.80 -9.57 -1.94
CA THR A 15 -15.36 -9.43 -1.94
C THR A 15 -15.00 -7.93 -1.91
N GLY A 16 -15.31 -7.28 -0.80
CA GLY A 16 -14.80 -5.95 -0.51
C GLY A 16 -13.28 -6.02 -0.54
N ASN A 17 -12.64 -5.21 -1.39
CA ASN A 17 -11.20 -5.08 -1.47
C ASN A 17 -10.62 -4.85 -0.07
N ILE A 18 -10.04 -5.90 0.53
CA ILE A 18 -9.48 -5.90 1.89
C ILE A 18 -8.10 -5.23 1.85
N TYR A 19 -8.07 -3.94 1.56
CA TYR A 19 -6.93 -3.13 1.97
C TYR A 19 -7.17 -2.73 3.43
N ALA A 20 -6.25 -3.11 4.32
CA ALA A 20 -6.33 -2.77 5.73
C ALA A 20 -6.52 -1.26 5.92
N GLN A 21 -7.19 -0.87 7.01
CA GLN A 21 -7.32 0.54 7.36
C GLN A 21 -5.94 1.20 7.52
N LYS A 22 -5.88 2.50 7.24
CA LYS A 22 -4.70 3.32 7.51
C LYS A 22 -4.32 3.19 9.00
N PRO A 23 -3.05 2.94 9.34
CA PRO A 23 -2.60 2.90 10.74
C PRO A 23 -2.78 4.25 11.44
N GLN A 24 -2.72 4.22 12.77
CA GLN A 24 -2.65 5.43 13.59
C GLN A 24 -1.31 6.17 13.39
N ASN A 25 -1.21 7.37 13.95
CA ASN A 25 0.06 8.10 13.98
C ASN A 25 1.12 7.29 14.72
N GLY A 26 2.34 7.30 14.22
CA GLY A 26 3.43 6.54 14.79
C GLY A 26 4.59 6.35 13.84
N THR A 27 5.58 5.59 14.29
CA THR A 27 6.72 5.16 13.48
C THR A 27 6.73 3.64 13.45
N TYR A 28 6.87 3.06 12.26
CA TYR A 28 6.80 1.62 12.04
C TYR A 28 7.95 1.17 11.16
N VAL A 29 8.46 -0.05 11.38
CA VAL A 29 9.42 -0.68 10.47
C VAL A 29 8.65 -1.49 9.44
N TYR A 30 8.90 -1.20 8.16
CA TYR A 30 8.32 -1.91 7.01
C TYR A 30 9.44 -2.56 6.21
N HIS A 31 9.14 -3.69 5.59
CA HIS A 31 10.03 -4.29 4.59
C HIS A 31 9.84 -3.57 3.26
N VAL A 32 10.92 -3.40 2.51
CA VAL A 32 10.79 -3.06 1.11
C VAL A 32 10.33 -4.29 0.34
N ALA A 33 9.47 -4.11 -0.66
CA ALA A 33 9.12 -5.12 -1.63
C ALA A 33 9.52 -4.62 -3.02
N PHE A 34 10.55 -5.24 -3.60
CA PHE A 34 11.04 -4.87 -4.92
C PHE A 34 10.25 -5.56 -6.01
N SER A 35 9.75 -4.79 -6.97
CA SER A 35 8.88 -5.32 -8.02
C SER A 35 9.68 -6.15 -9.03
N GLU A 36 10.92 -5.75 -9.32
CA GLU A 36 11.84 -6.51 -10.17
C GLU A 36 12.15 -7.90 -9.59
N TRP A 37 12.06 -8.03 -8.26
CA TRP A 37 12.35 -9.26 -7.53
C TRP A 37 11.08 -9.95 -7.01
N HIS A 38 9.94 -9.74 -7.67
CA HIS A 38 8.67 -10.39 -7.34
C HIS A 38 8.23 -10.17 -5.89
N GLY A 39 8.49 -8.97 -5.34
CA GLY A 39 8.14 -8.57 -3.99
C GLY A 39 9.04 -9.10 -2.88
N LYS A 40 10.21 -9.67 -3.23
CA LYS A 40 11.25 -10.02 -2.24
C LYS A 40 11.84 -8.75 -1.63
N SER A 41 12.19 -8.81 -0.35
CA SER A 41 12.75 -7.67 0.40
C SER A 41 14.26 -7.55 0.31
N LEU A 42 14.98 -8.65 0.04
CA LEU A 42 16.45 -8.66 0.03
C LEU A 42 17.09 -8.07 1.30
N GLY A 43 16.38 -8.14 2.44
CA GLY A 43 16.79 -7.57 3.72
C GLY A 43 16.60 -6.05 3.87
N ALA A 44 16.11 -5.36 2.84
CA ALA A 44 15.86 -3.92 2.87
C ALA A 44 14.65 -3.56 3.75
N THR A 45 14.82 -2.54 4.59
CA THR A 45 13.77 -2.01 5.47
C THR A 45 13.70 -0.48 5.43
N VAL A 46 12.54 0.05 5.77
CA VAL A 46 12.26 1.48 5.90
C VAL A 46 11.52 1.79 7.20
N LEU A 47 11.77 2.99 7.75
CA LEU A 47 10.93 3.58 8.78
C LEU A 47 9.81 4.34 8.10
N VAL A 48 8.58 3.95 8.40
CA VAL A 48 7.35 4.61 7.96
C VAL A 48 6.82 5.43 9.13
N LYS A 49 6.86 6.75 8.99
CA LYS A 49 6.32 7.69 9.98
C LYS A 49 5.01 8.27 9.48
N ILE A 50 3.95 8.11 10.26
CA ILE A 50 2.60 8.60 9.95
C ILE A 50 2.24 9.72 10.92
N LYS A 51 1.79 10.85 10.38
CA LYS A 51 1.29 12.02 11.12
C LYS A 51 0.02 12.57 10.44
N GLY A 52 -1.14 12.27 10.98
CA GLY A 52 -2.40 12.55 10.29
C GLY A 52 -2.42 11.77 8.99
N ASP A 53 -2.69 12.43 7.87
CA ASP A 53 -2.61 11.82 6.54
C ASP A 53 -1.22 11.95 5.90
N SER A 54 -0.27 12.63 6.55
CA SER A 54 1.11 12.71 6.06
C SER A 54 1.89 11.44 6.38
N ILE A 55 2.71 11.01 5.42
CA ILE A 55 3.59 9.84 5.52
C ILE A 55 5.01 10.22 5.09
N TYR A 56 6.00 9.68 5.80
CA TYR A 56 7.42 9.81 5.49
C TYR A 56 8.03 8.41 5.50
N VAL A 57 8.73 8.06 4.43
CA VAL A 57 9.42 6.78 4.27
C VAL A 57 10.92 7.05 4.28
N ILE A 58 11.62 6.48 5.25
CA ILE A 58 13.03 6.76 5.52
C ILE A 58 13.80 5.45 5.45
N HIS A 59 14.94 5.45 4.76
CA HIS A 59 15.81 4.27 4.67
C HIS A 59 16.27 3.83 6.07
N ASN A 60 16.03 2.56 6.42
CA ASN A 60 16.37 1.99 7.73
C ASN A 60 17.47 0.92 7.68
N GLY A 61 17.99 0.62 6.50
CA GLY A 61 19.07 -0.34 6.28
C GLY A 61 18.69 -1.47 5.31
N GLY A 62 19.68 -2.33 5.06
CA GLY A 62 19.60 -3.42 4.10
C GLY A 62 20.01 -2.97 2.69
N ASN A 63 19.57 -3.74 1.69
CA ASN A 63 20.03 -3.56 0.31
C ASN A 63 19.20 -2.50 -0.44
N LEU A 64 19.30 -1.24 -0.02
CA LEU A 64 18.76 -0.07 -0.73
C LEU A 64 19.89 0.86 -1.16
N SER A 65 19.67 1.56 -2.27
CA SER A 65 20.47 2.72 -2.63
C SER A 65 20.25 3.87 -1.64
N GLY A 66 21.23 4.75 -1.51
CA GLY A 66 21.20 5.88 -0.58
C GLY A 66 21.70 5.54 0.82
N LYS A 67 21.67 6.53 1.72
CA LYS A 67 22.19 6.40 3.09
C LYS A 67 21.08 6.03 4.06
N VAL A 68 21.41 5.25 5.09
CA VAL A 68 20.46 5.03 6.21
C VAL A 68 20.12 6.39 6.83
N GLY A 69 18.82 6.62 7.09
CA GLY A 69 18.28 7.89 7.54
C GLY A 69 17.85 8.84 6.43
N GLU A 70 18.15 8.54 5.16
CA GLU A 70 17.71 9.33 4.01
C GLU A 70 16.22 9.13 3.75
N MET A 71 15.53 10.21 3.34
CA MET A 71 14.13 10.14 2.96
C MET A 71 14.01 9.53 1.56
N ILE A 72 13.29 8.43 1.44
CA ILE A 72 13.04 7.75 0.17
C ILE A 72 11.81 8.36 -0.52
N ASP A 73 10.75 8.60 0.24
CA ASP A 73 9.52 9.23 -0.26
C ASP A 73 8.76 9.91 0.88
N CYS A 74 7.93 10.91 0.55
CA CYS A 74 6.99 11.52 1.47
C CYS A 74 5.78 12.09 0.72
N GLY A 75 4.63 12.15 1.39
CA GLY A 75 3.43 12.70 0.79
C GLY A 75 2.20 12.51 1.64
N VAL A 76 1.06 12.37 0.98
CA VAL A 76 -0.25 12.16 1.61
C VAL A 76 -0.73 10.74 1.33
N ILE A 77 -1.16 10.05 2.38
CA ILE A 77 -1.77 8.72 2.29
C ILE A 77 -3.11 8.86 1.58
N MET A 78 -3.26 8.17 0.46
CA MET A 78 -4.52 8.15 -0.27
C MET A 78 -4.81 6.77 -0.84
N LYS A 79 -6.10 6.51 -1.10
CA LYS A 79 -6.55 5.28 -1.72
C LYS A 79 -6.66 5.49 -3.23
N HIS A 80 -5.91 4.71 -4.00
CA HIS A 80 -5.98 4.73 -5.45
C HIS A 80 -7.34 4.16 -5.91
N ARG A 81 -8.07 4.92 -6.75
CA ARG A 81 -9.46 4.61 -7.11
C ARG A 81 -9.60 3.33 -7.92
N LYS A 82 -8.68 3.06 -8.84
CA LYS A 82 -8.80 1.90 -9.76
C LYS A 82 -8.40 0.59 -9.09
N THR A 83 -7.37 0.60 -8.25
CA THR A 83 -6.82 -0.64 -7.66
C THR A 83 -7.19 -0.84 -6.20
N GLY A 84 -7.72 0.19 -5.54
CA GLY A 84 -7.98 0.19 -4.09
C GLY A 84 -6.73 0.24 -3.21
N LYS A 85 -5.52 0.18 -3.79
CA LYS A 85 -4.26 0.21 -3.04
C LYS A 85 -4.08 1.53 -2.30
N TRP A 86 -3.43 1.48 -1.16
CA TRP A 86 -2.90 2.68 -0.54
C TRP A 86 -1.63 3.13 -1.24
N ILE A 87 -1.53 4.43 -1.48
CA ILE A 87 -0.42 5.06 -2.17
C ILE A 87 0.05 6.29 -1.39
N ILE A 88 1.28 6.67 -1.65
CA ILE A 88 1.85 7.96 -1.24
C ILE A 88 1.67 8.89 -2.43
N GLY A 89 0.68 9.79 -2.36
CA GLY A 89 0.46 10.76 -3.43
C GLY A 89 1.02 12.12 -3.08
N HIS A 90 1.45 12.83 -4.12
CA HIS A 90 2.04 14.16 -4.06
C HIS A 90 1.04 15.23 -4.57
N ASN A 91 -0.02 14.82 -5.27
CA ASN A 91 -1.11 15.68 -5.70
C ASN A 91 -2.46 14.93 -5.72
N ALA A 92 -3.57 15.64 -5.93
CA ALA A 92 -4.90 15.04 -5.90
C ALA A 92 -5.20 14.09 -7.07
N ALA A 93 -4.53 14.28 -8.22
CA ALA A 93 -4.73 13.46 -9.42
C ALA A 93 -4.13 12.05 -9.29
N ASP A 94 -3.15 11.86 -8.40
CA ASP A 94 -2.55 10.55 -8.10
C ASP A 94 -3.57 9.51 -7.65
N LYS A 95 -4.71 9.94 -7.06
CA LYS A 95 -5.84 9.04 -6.75
C LYS A 95 -6.40 8.32 -7.98
N GLY A 96 -6.22 8.85 -9.17
CA GLY A 96 -6.75 8.33 -10.43
C GLY A 96 -5.69 8.02 -11.49
N SER A 97 -4.41 7.93 -11.11
CA SER A 97 -3.31 7.63 -12.03
C SER A 97 -3.55 6.34 -12.82
N GLN A 98 -2.85 6.18 -13.96
CA GLN A 98 -2.99 4.95 -14.76
C GLN A 98 -2.27 3.76 -14.10
N GLY A 99 -1.06 3.98 -13.60
CA GLY A 99 -0.28 3.01 -12.84
C GLY A 99 -0.02 3.47 -11.40
N VAL A 100 0.31 2.53 -10.53
CA VAL A 100 0.79 2.77 -9.16
C VAL A 100 1.82 1.71 -8.77
N GLY A 101 2.87 2.14 -8.06
CA GLY A 101 3.92 1.26 -7.52
C GLY A 101 4.77 0.57 -8.59
N GLY A 102 5.70 -0.25 -8.10
CA GLY A 102 6.71 -0.94 -8.90
C GLY A 102 7.52 0.00 -9.77
N CYS A 103 7.79 -0.43 -11.01
CA CYS A 103 8.56 0.36 -11.97
C CYS A 103 7.66 1.26 -12.86
N SER A 104 6.46 1.63 -12.36
CA SER A 104 5.62 2.60 -13.05
C SER A 104 5.97 4.02 -12.63
N ASP A 105 5.67 5.00 -13.50
CA ASP A 105 5.80 6.43 -13.17
C ASP A 105 4.71 6.94 -12.20
N GLY A 106 3.91 6.03 -11.66
CA GLY A 106 2.83 6.34 -10.73
C GLY A 106 3.30 6.50 -9.28
N PRO A 107 2.40 6.92 -8.38
CA PRO A 107 2.70 7.06 -6.97
C PRO A 107 3.11 5.73 -6.33
N SER A 108 4.02 5.78 -5.36
CA SER A 108 4.50 4.61 -4.63
C SER A 108 3.38 3.93 -3.84
N VAL A 109 3.41 2.60 -3.77
CA VAL A 109 2.41 1.81 -3.04
C VAL A 109 2.92 1.50 -1.64
N ILE A 110 2.06 1.72 -0.64
CA ILE A 110 2.30 1.36 0.75
C ILE A 110 1.27 0.32 1.19
N ASP A 111 1.71 -0.88 1.53
CA ASP A 111 0.85 -1.95 2.02
C ASP A 111 0.88 -1.97 3.54
N PHE A 112 -0.12 -1.34 4.15
CA PHE A 112 -0.24 -1.27 5.61
C PHE A 112 -0.53 -2.63 6.26
N HIS A 113 -1.20 -3.55 5.55
CA HIS A 113 -1.55 -4.86 6.07
C HIS A 113 -0.31 -5.73 6.23
N HIS A 114 0.48 -5.83 5.16
CA HIS A 114 1.68 -6.66 5.13
C HIS A 114 2.94 -5.92 5.57
N LYS A 115 2.81 -4.64 5.95
CA LYS A 115 3.93 -3.75 6.29
C LYS A 115 5.01 -3.72 5.20
N LYS A 116 4.58 -3.50 3.95
CA LYS A 116 5.48 -3.42 2.78
C LYS A 116 5.46 -2.04 2.14
N PHE A 117 6.63 -1.52 1.82
CA PHE A 117 6.78 -0.36 0.93
C PHE A 117 7.29 -0.85 -0.42
N TRP A 118 6.54 -0.57 -1.48
CA TRP A 118 6.86 -1.08 -2.81
C TRP A 118 7.75 -0.12 -3.57
N LEU A 119 8.88 -0.63 -4.02
CA LEU A 119 9.75 0.00 -4.99
C LEU A 119 9.75 -0.81 -6.28
N CYS A 120 10.33 -0.20 -7.33
CA CYS A 120 11.01 -0.98 -8.35
C CYS A 120 12.16 -1.70 -7.63
#